data_AF-A0A920MF94-F1
#
_entry.id   AF-A0A920MF94-F1
#
_cell.length_a   1.000
_cell.length_b   1.000
_cell.length_c   1.000
_cell.angle_alpha   90.00
_cell.angle_beta   90.00
_cell.angle_gamma   90.00
#
_symmetry.space_group_name_H-M   'P 1'
#
loop_
_entity.id
_entity.type
_entity.pdbx_description
1 polymer ?
#
loop_
_entity_poly.entity_id
_entity_poly.type
_entity_poly.pdbx_seq_one_letter_code
_entity_poly.pdbx_strand_id
1 'polypeptide(L)' 'MLKTGSGDSVGKHPGVPVTPKEIADAAIESGKAGAAIAHIHVREPETGKPNRRVDLYREVVLTEI' A
#
# COMPACT_ATOMS: atom_id res chain seq x y z
N MET A 1 6.08 8.70 -4.52
CA MET A 1 5.78 7.66 -5.54
C MET A 1 5.43 6.39 -4.77
N LEU A 2 4.18 5.92 -4.88
CA LEU A 2 3.68 4.76 -4.14
C LEU A 2 4.31 3.47 -4.69
N LYS A 3 5.04 2.72 -3.83
CA LYS A 3 5.92 1.61 -4.24
C LYS A 3 5.40 0.19 -3.94
N THR A 4 4.11 0.01 -3.62
CA THR A 4 3.63 -1.35 -3.28
C THR A 4 3.59 -2.26 -4.52
N GLY A 5 2.78 -1.94 -5.53
CA GLY A 5 2.57 -2.81 -6.70
C GLY A 5 2.16 -4.25 -6.32
N SER A 6 2.15 -5.17 -7.28
CA SER A 6 1.91 -6.61 -7.02
C SER A 6 3.09 -7.51 -7.36
N GLY A 7 4.25 -6.92 -7.68
CA GLY A 7 5.47 -7.67 -7.92
C GLY A 7 6.01 -8.34 -6.65
N ASP A 8 6.84 -9.36 -6.85
CA ASP A 8 7.63 -9.98 -5.78
C ASP A 8 8.81 -9.07 -5.40
N SER A 9 8.52 -8.04 -4.60
CA SER A 9 9.43 -6.94 -4.26
C SER A 9 9.66 -6.77 -2.76
N VAL A 10 8.84 -7.37 -1.90
CA VAL A 10 8.93 -7.20 -0.44
C VAL A 10 10.28 -7.68 0.10
N GLY A 11 10.77 -8.82 -0.38
CA GLY A 11 12.11 -9.33 -0.02
C GLY A 11 13.28 -8.58 -0.67
N LYS A 12 13.03 -7.63 -1.58
CA LYS A 12 14.07 -6.92 -2.35
C LYS A 12 14.34 -5.51 -1.84
N HIS A 13 13.40 -4.91 -1.10
CA HIS A 13 13.57 -3.57 -0.56
C HIS A 13 12.75 -3.40 0.73
N PRO A 14 13.34 -2.97 1.85
CA PRO A 14 12.65 -2.90 3.14
C PRO A 14 11.53 -1.87 3.18
N GLY A 15 11.61 -0.81 2.37
CA GLY A 15 10.59 0.24 2.28
C GLY A 15 9.40 -0.08 1.35
N VAL A 16 9.09 -1.35 1.10
CA VAL A 16 7.86 -1.73 0.37
C VAL A 16 6.70 -1.79 1.37
N PRO A 17 5.66 -0.95 1.25
CA PRO A 17 4.51 -1.00 2.14
C PRO A 17 3.76 -2.33 2.01
N VAL A 18 3.48 -2.98 3.13
CA VAL A 18 2.82 -4.30 3.19
C VAL A 18 1.45 -4.19 3.85
N THR A 19 1.37 -3.58 5.02
CA THR A 19 0.11 -3.48 5.77
C THR A 19 -0.82 -2.42 5.18
N PRO A 20 -2.15 -2.52 5.38
CA PRO A 20 -3.09 -1.50 4.96
C PRO A 20 -2.72 -0.09 5.43
N LYS A 21 -2.30 0.05 6.70
CA LYS A 21 -1.82 1.31 7.27
C LYS A 21 -0.59 1.86 6.53
N GLU A 22 0.44 1.04 6.31
CA GLU A 22 1.64 1.50 5.59
C GLU A 22 1.33 1.94 4.16
N ILE A 23 0.40 1.24 3.49
CA ILE A 23 -0.05 1.57 2.14
C ILE A 23 -0.81 2.91 2.14
N ALA A 24 -1.70 3.13 3.11
CA ALA A 24 -2.43 4.39 3.28
C ALA A 24 -1.47 5.56 3.57
N ASP A 25 -0.56 5.39 4.53
CA ASP A 25 0.45 6.39 4.88
C ASP A 25 1.30 6.75 3.64
N ALA A 26 1.74 5.76 2.86
CA ALA A 26 2.51 5.99 1.63
C ALA A 26 1.71 6.72 0.53
N ALA A 27 0.40 6.49 0.46
CA ALA A 27 -0.49 7.20 -0.46
C ALA A 27 -0.66 8.67 -0.03
N ILE A 28 -0.85 8.92 1.27
CA ILE A 28 -0.98 10.27 1.84
C ILE A 28 0.31 11.06 1.62
N GLU A 29 1.47 10.48 1.94
CA GLU A 29 2.76 11.16 1.72
C GLU A 29 3.02 11.44 0.23
N SER A 30 2.58 10.54 -0.66
CA SER A 30 2.62 10.82 -2.10
C SER A 30 1.70 11.98 -2.50
N GLY A 31 0.51 12.08 -1.89
CA GLY A 31 -0.43 13.19 -2.09
C GLY A 31 0.15 14.53 -1.60
N LYS A 32 0.74 14.56 -0.40
CA LYS A 32 1.44 15.73 0.14
C LYS A 32 2.61 16.18 -0.73
N ALA A 33 3.28 15.24 -1.39
CA ALA A 33 4.33 15.52 -2.38
C ALA A 33 3.80 15.95 -3.76
N GLY A 34 2.48 16.07 -3.94
CA GLY A 34 1.85 16.59 -5.16
C GLY A 34 1.26 15.53 -6.10
N ALA A 35 1.17 14.25 -5.69
CA ALA A 35 0.49 13.24 -6.50
C ALA A 35 -1.03 13.49 -6.52
N ALA A 36 -1.61 13.60 -7.72
CA ALA A 36 -3.05 13.78 -7.88
C ALA A 36 -3.87 12.49 -7.68
N ILE A 37 -3.25 11.32 -7.91
CA ILE A 37 -3.90 10.01 -7.87
C ILE A 37 -2.96 8.99 -7.23
N ALA A 38 -3.52 8.12 -6.38
CA ALA A 38 -2.85 6.95 -5.83
C ALA A 38 -3.45 5.66 -6.44
N HIS A 39 -2.63 4.86 -7.11
CA HIS A 39 -3.00 3.52 -7.60
C HIS A 39 -2.59 2.46 -6.58
N ILE A 40 -3.56 1.71 -6.03
CA ILE A 40 -3.37 0.88 -4.85
C ILE A 40 -3.41 -0.61 -5.19
N HIS A 41 -2.45 -1.36 -4.63
CA HIS A 41 -2.50 -2.82 -4.51
C HIS A 41 -2.37 -3.19 -3.03
N VAL A 42 -3.08 -4.22 -2.60
CA VAL A 42 -2.99 -4.75 -1.22
C VAL A 42 -2.18 -6.03 -1.17
N ARG A 43 -1.63 -6.31 0.00
CA ARG A 43 -0.80 -7.47 0.30
C ARG A 43 -1.31 -8.12 1.59
N GLU A 44 -0.96 -9.39 1.75
CA GLU A 44 -1.19 -10.10 3.02
C GLU A 44 -0.26 -9.51 4.10
N PRO A 45 -0.78 -8.97 5.23
CA PRO A 45 0.05 -8.30 6.23
C PRO A 45 1.17 -9.16 6.81
N GLU A 46 0.93 -10.46 6.98
CA GLU A 46 1.88 -11.37 7.62
C GLU A 46 2.98 -11.83 6.66
N THR A 47 2.72 -11.85 5.35
CA THR A 47 3.63 -12.46 4.36
C THR A 47 4.12 -11.51 3.28
N GLY A 48 3.51 -10.35 3.11
CA GLY A 48 3.80 -9.41 2.03
C GLY A 48 3.38 -9.89 0.63
N LYS A 49 2.78 -11.08 0.51
CA LYS A 49 2.35 -11.63 -0.78
C LYS A 49 1.21 -10.78 -1.36
N PRO A 50 1.14 -10.60 -2.69
CA PRO A 50 0.03 -9.90 -3.33
C PRO A 50 -1.31 -10.53 -2.96
N ASN A 51 -2.30 -9.70 -2.64
CA ASN A 51 -3.65 -10.15 -2.31
C ASN A 51 -4.68 -9.28 -3.06
N ARG A 52 -5.92 -9.75 -3.16
CA ARG A 52 -7.04 -9.05 -3.79
C ARG A 52 -8.30 -9.02 -2.93
N ARG A 53 -8.21 -9.43 -1.67
CA ARG A 53 -9.33 -9.37 -0.73
C ARG A 53 -9.83 -7.92 -0.59
N VAL A 54 -11.14 -7.75 -0.72
CA VAL A 54 -11.80 -6.43 -0.74
C VAL A 54 -11.74 -5.73 0.61
N ASP A 55 -11.74 -6.49 1.71
CA ASP A 55 -11.64 -5.93 3.06
C ASP A 55 -10.30 -5.25 3.32
N LEU A 56 -9.19 -5.78 2.78
CA LEU A 56 -7.88 -5.11 2.84
C LEU A 56 -7.89 -3.78 2.09
N TYR A 57 -8.53 -3.71 0.92
CA TYR A 57 -8.70 -2.43 0.21
C TYR A 57 -9.57 -1.45 1.01
N ARG A 58 -10.63 -1.96 1.63
CA ARG A 58 -11.53 -1.16 2.47
C ARG A 58 -10.75 -0.56 3.64
N GLU A 59 -9.88 -1.33 4.29
CA GLU A 59 -9.03 -0.85 5.38
C GLU A 59 -8.09 0.26 4.91
N VAL A 60 -7.43 0.11 3.76
CA VAL A 60 -6.57 1.16 3.19
C VAL A 60 -7.34 2.48 2.98
N VAL A 61 -8.56 2.41 2.43
CA VAL A 61 -9.36 3.60 2.10
C VAL A 61 -10.04 4.21 3.32
N LEU A 62 -10.34 3.42 4.35
CA LEU A 62 -10.97 3.88 5.60
C LEU A 62 -9.97 4.22 6.71
N THR A 63 -8.67 4.00 6.49
CA THR A 63 -7.64 4.44 7.43
C THR A 63 -7.76 5.96 7.59
N GLU A 64 -7.99 6.42 8.83
CA GLU A 64 -8.26 7.83 9.09
C GLU A 64 -7.15 8.73 8.55
N ILE A 65 -7.57 9.77 7.82
CA ILE A 65 -6.74 10.79 7.14
C ILE A 65 -6.70 12.04 8.02
#